data_AF-D5DYZ8-F1
#
_entry.id   AF-D5DYZ8-F1
#
_cell.length_a   1.000
_cell.length_b   1.000
_cell.length_c   1.000
_cell.angle_alpha   90.00
_cell.angle_beta   90.00
_cell.angle_gamma   90.00
#
_symmetry.space_group_name_H-M   'P 1'
#
loop_
_entity.id
_entity.type
_entity.pdbx_description
1 polymer ?
#
loop_
_entity_poly.entity_id
_entity_poly.type
_entity_poly.pdbx_seq_one_letter_code
_entity_poly.pdbx_strand_id
1 'polypeptide(L)'
;MVPPILFGMKPDMMLTMMFLAILLFPSVKNVGLVALTTAAISALTTSFPGGQIANLVDKPITAFVFFALFMLVKKATGIKTPVAAALTAVGTLVSGTVFLSAAALIVGLPGGNSVMALVAAVVLPATVVNTIVMVVIYPIVQSVLKRTSIKAKLS
;
A
#
# COMPACT_ATOMS: atom_id res chain seq x y z
N MET A 1 -5.80 -6.69 15.47
CA MET A 1 -6.46 -5.61 14.71
C MET A 1 -5.85 -4.28 15.13
N VAL A 2 -5.35 -3.47 14.19
CA VAL A 2 -4.82 -2.13 14.54
C VAL A 2 -6.01 -1.21 14.82
N PRO A 3 -6.02 -0.46 15.95
CA PRO A 3 -7.12 0.48 16.25
C PRO A 3 -7.33 1.48 15.11
N PRO A 4 -8.58 1.84 14.77
CA PRO A 4 -8.84 2.93 13.83
C PRO A 4 -8.20 4.23 14.33
N ILE A 5 -7.59 5.00 13.43
CA ILE A 5 -7.01 6.31 13.76
C ILE A 5 -8.14 7.33 13.88
N LEU A 6 -8.95 7.48 12.82
CA LEU A 6 -10.02 8.48 12.70
C LEU A 6 -11.06 8.03 11.67
N PHE A 7 -12.35 8.22 11.95
CA PHE A 7 -13.49 7.90 11.05
C PHE A 7 -13.48 6.47 10.47
N GLY A 8 -12.97 5.49 11.22
CA GLY A 8 -12.88 4.10 10.75
C GLY A 8 -11.71 3.83 9.77
N MET A 9 -10.90 4.83 9.43
CA MET A 9 -9.66 4.63 8.70
C MET A 9 -8.55 4.18 9.65
N LYS A 10 -7.94 3.04 9.31
CA LYS A 10 -6.87 2.38 10.06
C LYS A 10 -5.61 2.32 9.19
N PRO A 11 -4.40 2.22 9.77
CA PRO A 11 -3.20 1.92 9.00
C PRO A 11 -3.42 0.67 8.15
N ASP A 12 -3.29 0.82 6.84
CA ASP A 12 -3.60 -0.24 5.90
C ASP A 12 -2.43 -1.25 5.85
N MET A 13 -2.51 -2.24 6.73
CA MET A 13 -1.57 -3.36 6.73
C MET A 13 -1.62 -4.14 5.41
N MET A 14 -2.77 -4.16 4.73
CA MET A 14 -2.90 -4.86 3.43
C MET A 14 -2.12 -4.12 2.35
N LEU A 15 -2.13 -2.78 2.37
CA LEU A 15 -1.33 -1.95 1.48
C LEU A 15 0.17 -2.21 1.67
N THR A 16 0.63 -2.29 2.92
CA THR A 16 2.03 -2.58 3.22
C THR A 16 2.45 -3.97 2.73
N MET A 17 1.58 -4.97 2.88
CA MET A 17 1.83 -6.33 2.36
C MET A 17 1.80 -6.38 0.83
N MET A 18 0.90 -5.61 0.19
CA MET A 18 0.87 -5.47 -1.26
C MET A 18 2.19 -4.89 -1.79
N PHE A 19 2.69 -3.82 -1.18
CA PHE A 19 3.98 -3.24 -1.54
C PHE A 19 5.12 -4.23 -1.35
N LEU A 20 5.15 -4.94 -0.22
CA LEU A 20 6.14 -5.98 0.03
C LEU A 20 6.10 -7.07 -1.08
N ALA A 21 4.92 -7.56 -1.44
CA ALA A 21 4.78 -8.56 -2.49
C ALA A 21 5.28 -8.04 -3.85
N ILE A 22 5.01 -6.77 -4.19
CA ILE A 22 5.51 -6.14 -5.41
C ILE A 22 7.04 -6.02 -5.39
N LEU A 23 7.63 -5.65 -4.25
CA LEU A 23 9.10 -5.56 -4.09
C LEU A 23 9.79 -6.93 -4.26
N LEU A 24 9.15 -8.01 -3.78
CA LEU A 24 9.71 -9.36 -3.82
C LEU A 24 9.50 -10.06 -5.16
N PHE A 25 8.34 -9.86 -5.79
CA PHE A 25 7.94 -10.55 -7.01
C PHE A 25 7.46 -9.58 -8.10
N PRO A 26 8.35 -8.70 -8.60
CA PRO A 26 7.99 -7.60 -9.49
C PRO A 26 7.68 -8.07 -10.92
N SER A 27 6.48 -8.62 -11.13
CA SER A 27 5.95 -8.97 -12.45
C SER A 27 4.54 -8.41 -12.63
N VAL A 28 4.18 -8.02 -13.85
CA VAL A 28 2.87 -7.44 -14.17
C VAL A 28 1.72 -8.37 -13.73
N LYS A 29 1.88 -9.68 -13.92
CA LYS A 29 0.90 -10.69 -13.50
C LYS A 29 0.74 -10.72 -11.97
N ASN A 30 1.85 -10.72 -11.24
CA ASN A 30 1.82 -10.73 -9.77
C ASN A 30 1.24 -9.42 -9.22
N VAL A 31 1.63 -8.27 -9.78
CA VAL A 31 1.12 -6.96 -9.38
C VAL A 31 -0.39 -6.91 -9.56
N GLY A 32 -0.91 -7.33 -10.72
CA GLY A 32 -2.35 -7.37 -10.96
C GLY A 32 -3.09 -8.29 -10.00
N LEU A 33 -2.58 -9.49 -9.75
CA LEU A 33 -3.19 -10.44 -8.82
C LEU A 33 -3.21 -9.91 -7.39
N VAL A 34 -2.08 -9.42 -6.89
CA VAL A 34 -1.98 -8.87 -5.53
C VAL A 34 -2.85 -7.61 -5.39
N ALA A 35 -2.91 -6.77 -6.42
CA ALA A 35 -3.76 -5.59 -6.42
C ALA A 35 -5.25 -5.94 -6.31
N LEU A 36 -5.74 -6.90 -7.11
CA LEU A 36 -7.14 -7.33 -7.10
C LEU A 36 -7.53 -8.02 -5.78
N THR A 37 -6.66 -8.90 -5.28
CA THR A 37 -6.88 -9.58 -4.00
C THR A 37 -6.87 -8.60 -2.83
N THR A 38 -5.92 -7.66 -2.81
CA THR A 38 -5.87 -6.58 -1.81
C THR A 38 -7.10 -5.68 -1.91
N ALA A 39 -7.50 -5.30 -3.12
CA ALA A 39 -8.71 -4.52 -3.37
C ALA A 39 -9.96 -5.19 -2.78
N ALA A 40 -10.15 -6.48 -3.06
CA ALA A 40 -11.28 -7.25 -2.56
C ALA A 40 -11.30 -7.32 -1.04
N ILE A 41 -10.16 -7.67 -0.40
CA ILE A 41 -10.13 -7.81 1.05
C ILE A 41 -10.22 -6.45 1.75
N SER A 42 -9.58 -5.41 1.23
CA SER A 42 -9.72 -4.05 1.76
C SER A 42 -11.15 -3.53 1.61
N ALA A 43 -11.83 -3.83 0.51
CA ALA A 43 -13.24 -3.49 0.33
C ALA A 43 -14.15 -4.21 1.33
N LEU A 44 -13.90 -5.49 1.61
CA LEU A 44 -14.67 -6.27 2.59
C LEU A 44 -14.43 -5.86 4.04
N THR A 45 -13.25 -5.32 4.36
CA THR A 45 -12.82 -5.03 5.74
C THR A 45 -12.81 -3.54 6.09
N THR A 46 -13.23 -2.68 5.17
CA THR A 46 -13.32 -1.24 5.39
C THR A 46 -14.60 -0.88 6.15
N SER A 47 -14.47 0.03 7.10
CA SER A 47 -15.60 0.65 7.80
C SER A 47 -15.86 2.08 7.33
N PHE A 48 -15.07 2.57 6.37
CA PHE A 48 -15.23 3.90 5.81
C PHE A 48 -16.44 3.93 4.85
N PRO A 49 -17.35 4.91 4.96
CA PRO A 49 -18.48 5.05 4.03
C PRO A 49 -18.02 5.13 2.57
N GLY A 50 -18.60 4.32 1.68
CA GLY A 50 -18.16 4.20 0.28
C GLY A 50 -16.76 3.62 0.08
N GLY A 51 -16.11 3.17 1.15
CA GLY A 51 -14.77 2.59 1.13
C GLY A 51 -14.67 1.32 0.30
N GLN A 52 -15.76 0.59 0.07
CA GLN A 52 -15.78 -0.62 -0.75
C GLN A 52 -15.38 -0.30 -2.20
N ILE A 53 -16.05 0.68 -2.81
CA ILE A 53 -15.80 1.09 -4.19
C ILE A 53 -14.47 1.85 -4.25
N ALA A 54 -14.19 2.72 -3.28
CA ALA A 54 -12.94 3.46 -3.22
C ALA A 54 -11.71 2.52 -3.14
N ASN A 55 -11.75 1.45 -2.34
CA ASN A 55 -10.67 0.44 -2.31
C ASN A 55 -10.56 -0.35 -3.61
N LEU A 56 -11.68 -0.64 -4.28
CA LEU A 56 -11.67 -1.37 -5.56
C LEU A 56 -10.97 -0.57 -6.66
N VAL A 57 -11.07 0.77 -6.63
CA VAL A 57 -10.41 1.68 -7.56
C VAL A 57 -8.97 2.00 -7.14
N ASP A 58 -8.74 2.29 -5.85
CA ASP A 58 -7.43 2.67 -5.31
C ASP A 58 -6.38 1.59 -5.52
N LYS A 59 -6.61 0.35 -5.05
CA LYS A 59 -5.52 -0.64 -4.98
C LYS A 59 -4.94 -1.00 -6.35
N PRO A 60 -5.72 -1.19 -7.43
CA PRO A 60 -5.16 -1.36 -8.77
C PRO A 60 -4.29 -0.18 -9.20
N ILE A 61 -4.78 1.06 -9.09
CA ILE A 61 -4.05 2.27 -9.49
C ILE A 61 -2.74 2.36 -8.70
N THR A 62 -2.85 2.27 -7.38
CA THR A 62 -1.71 2.38 -6.46
C THR A 62 -0.69 1.27 -6.68
N ALA A 63 -1.11 0.03 -6.91
CA ALA A 63 -0.19 -1.07 -7.17
C ALA A 63 0.63 -0.85 -8.44
N PHE A 64 0.01 -0.40 -9.53
CA PHE A 64 0.71 -0.13 -10.78
C PHE A 64 1.58 1.11 -10.70
N VAL A 65 1.15 2.18 -10.02
CA VAL A 65 1.98 3.36 -9.76
C VAL A 65 3.20 2.98 -8.90
N PHE A 66 2.99 2.23 -7.81
CA PHE A 66 4.08 1.75 -6.97
C PHE A 66 5.04 0.85 -7.75
N PHE A 67 4.53 -0.06 -8.58
CA PHE A 67 5.34 -0.90 -9.45
C PHE A 67 6.17 -0.09 -10.44
N ALA A 68 5.60 0.94 -11.06
CA ALA A 68 6.32 1.82 -11.96
C ALA A 68 7.44 2.59 -11.21
N LEU A 69 7.13 3.16 -10.05
CA LEU A 69 8.13 3.83 -9.19
C LEU A 69 9.25 2.88 -8.78
N PHE A 70 8.90 1.66 -8.38
CA PHE A 70 9.86 0.62 -8.05
C PHE A 70 10.78 0.29 -9.24
N MET A 71 10.22 0.12 -10.45
CA MET A 71 10.99 -0.20 -11.65
C MET A 71 11.99 0.91 -12.01
N LEU A 72 11.64 2.17 -11.78
CA LEU A 72 12.53 3.32 -11.97
C LEU A 72 13.67 3.32 -10.94
N VAL A 73 13.33 3.17 -9.66
CA VAL A 73 14.31 3.28 -8.56
C VAL A 73 15.25 2.07 -8.52
N LYS A 74 14.76 0.85 -8.81
CA LYS A 74 15.59 -0.36 -8.77
C LYS A 74 16.78 -0.30 -9.72
N LYS A 75 16.62 0.40 -10.86
CA LYS A 75 17.66 0.56 -11.89
C LYS A 75 18.80 1.46 -11.41
N ALA A 76 18.53 2.39 -10.48
CA ALA A 76 19.48 3.40 -10.04
C ALA A 76 20.27 3.00 -8.79
N THR A 77 19.63 2.42 -7.76
CA THR A 77 20.23 2.33 -6.42
C THR A 77 20.21 0.93 -5.78
N GLY A 78 19.60 -0.05 -6.45
CA GLY A 78 19.26 -1.33 -5.82
C GLY A 78 18.23 -1.16 -4.67
N ILE A 79 17.66 -2.27 -4.20
CA ILE A 79 16.54 -2.25 -3.25
C ILE A 79 16.99 -2.70 -1.86
N LYS A 80 17.45 -1.72 -1.08
CA LYS A 80 17.79 -1.86 0.34
C LYS A 80 16.63 -1.41 1.23
N THR A 81 16.66 -1.73 2.51
CA THR A 81 15.61 -1.35 3.48
C THR A 81 15.23 0.14 3.44
N PRO A 82 16.16 1.10 3.37
CA PRO A 82 15.80 2.52 3.30
C PRO A 82 15.01 2.87 2.03
N VAL A 83 15.36 2.25 0.89
CA VAL A 83 14.68 2.45 -0.39
C VAL A 83 13.28 1.85 -0.36
N ALA A 84 13.12 0.64 0.19
CA ALA A 84 11.82 0.00 0.39
C ALA A 84 10.90 0.83 1.30
N ALA A 85 11.45 1.40 2.37
CA ALA A 85 10.74 2.29 3.27
C ALA A 85 10.31 3.60 2.57
N ALA A 86 11.21 4.24 1.83
CA ALA A 86 10.90 5.45 1.08
C ALA A 86 9.82 5.21 0.01
N LEU A 87 9.93 4.11 -0.75
CA LEU A 87 8.91 3.70 -1.72
C LEU A 87 7.57 3.47 -1.03
N THR A 88 7.56 2.84 0.15
CA THR A 88 6.34 2.60 0.93
C THR A 88 5.70 3.90 1.41
N ALA A 89 6.51 4.87 1.84
CA ALA A 89 6.01 6.18 2.23
C ALA A 89 5.30 6.87 1.05
N VAL A 90 5.99 6.96 -0.10
CA VAL A 90 5.42 7.56 -1.32
C VAL A 90 4.19 6.79 -1.78
N GLY A 91 4.24 5.46 -1.81
CA GLY A 91 3.11 4.61 -2.18
C GLY A 91 1.90 4.79 -1.27
N THR A 92 2.11 4.97 0.03
CA THR A 92 1.01 5.21 0.98
C THR A 92 0.36 6.57 0.77
N LEU A 93 1.14 7.61 0.46
CA LEU A 93 0.61 8.93 0.10
C LEU A 93 -0.21 8.87 -1.19
N VAL A 94 0.29 8.18 -2.22
CA VAL A 94 -0.44 7.96 -3.48
C VAL A 94 -1.75 7.21 -3.20
N SER A 95 -1.70 6.11 -2.44
CA SER A 95 -2.90 5.35 -2.10
C SER A 95 -3.92 6.17 -1.34
N GLY A 96 -3.50 6.88 -0.30
CA GLY A 96 -4.41 7.69 0.51
C GLY A 96 -5.05 8.82 -0.29
N THR A 97 -4.31 9.46 -1.20
CA THR A 97 -4.85 10.50 -2.07
C THR A 97 -5.82 9.94 -3.12
N VAL A 98 -5.50 8.81 -3.75
CA VAL A 98 -6.40 8.14 -4.71
C VAL A 98 -7.67 7.65 -4.02
N PHE A 99 -7.53 6.99 -2.86
CA PHE A 99 -8.66 6.50 -2.06
C PHE A 99 -9.62 7.63 -1.67
N LEU A 100 -9.09 8.72 -1.09
CA LEU A 100 -9.90 9.84 -0.63
C LEU A 100 -10.54 10.58 -1.81
N SER A 101 -9.83 10.73 -2.94
CA SER A 101 -10.39 11.35 -4.13
C SER A 101 -11.53 10.50 -4.73
N ALA A 102 -11.35 9.18 -4.80
CA ALA A 102 -12.40 8.27 -5.25
C ALA A 102 -13.62 8.31 -4.32
N ALA A 103 -13.41 8.25 -3.00
CA ALA A 103 -14.49 8.33 -2.03
C ALA A 103 -15.26 9.67 -2.12
N ALA A 104 -14.55 10.78 -2.27
CA ALA A 104 -15.14 12.11 -2.42
C ALA A 104 -16.10 12.21 -3.61
N LEU A 105 -15.73 11.59 -4.74
CA LEU A 105 -16.54 11.61 -5.97
C LEU A 105 -17.75 10.67 -5.91
N ILE A 106 -17.66 9.57 -5.17
CA ILE A 106 -18.69 8.51 -5.19
C ILE A 106 -19.76 8.73 -4.11
N VAL A 107 -19.33 9.02 -2.88
CA VAL A 107 -20.23 9.10 -1.71
C VAL A 107 -20.12 10.41 -0.94
N GLY A 108 -19.13 11.25 -1.26
CA GLY A 108 -18.78 12.42 -0.45
C GLY A 108 -17.95 12.06 0.78
N LEU A 109 -17.31 13.08 1.37
CA LEU A 109 -16.44 12.91 2.53
C LEU A 109 -17.22 13.04 3.85
N PRO A 110 -16.92 12.23 4.88
CA PRO A 110 -17.56 12.33 6.18
C PRO A 110 -17.41 13.74 6.79
N GLY A 111 -18.52 14.27 7.32
CA GLY A 111 -18.53 15.56 8.01
C GLY A 111 -18.29 16.79 7.13
N GLY A 112 -18.37 16.66 5.80
CA GLY A 112 -18.07 17.77 4.88
C GLY A 112 -16.59 18.16 4.86
N ASN A 113 -15.72 17.30 5.40
CA ASN A 113 -14.28 17.54 5.44
C ASN A 113 -13.70 17.59 4.04
N SER A 114 -12.73 18.47 3.81
CA SER A 114 -11.98 18.49 2.56
C SER A 114 -11.05 17.27 2.44
N VAL A 115 -10.73 16.86 1.20
CA VAL A 115 -9.74 15.81 0.93
C VAL A 115 -8.43 16.11 1.64
N MET A 116 -7.98 17.37 1.60
CA MET A 116 -6.72 17.79 2.20
C MET A 116 -6.70 17.65 3.73
N ALA A 117 -7.83 17.91 4.41
CA ALA A 117 -7.95 17.72 5.84
C ALA A 117 -7.80 16.24 6.23
N LEU A 118 -8.44 15.32 5.49
CA LEU A 118 -8.32 13.88 5.75
C LEU A 118 -6.96 13.30 5.36
N VAL A 119 -6.30 13.87 4.35
CA VAL A 119 -4.90 13.53 4.04
C VAL A 119 -4.00 13.85 5.24
N ALA A 120 -4.11 15.06 5.79
CA ALA A 120 -3.31 15.47 6.93
C ALA A 120 -3.62 14.65 8.19
N ALA A 121 -4.90 14.41 8.46
CA ALA A 121 -5.35 13.77 9.69
C ALA A 121 -5.18 12.24 9.70
N VAL A 122 -5.14 11.61 8.52
CA VAL A 122 -5.19 10.14 8.43
C VAL A 122 -4.10 9.56 7.53
N VAL A 123 -3.92 10.10 6.33
CA VAL A 123 -2.93 9.55 5.38
C VAL A 123 -1.51 9.78 5.88
N LEU A 124 -1.21 10.94 6.46
CA LEU A 124 0.12 11.21 7.04
C LEU A 124 0.45 10.25 8.19
N PRO A 125 -0.41 10.09 9.24
CA PRO A 125 -0.16 9.06 10.26
C PRO A 125 -0.04 7.65 9.70
N ALA A 126 -0.90 7.25 8.76
CA ALA A 126 -0.82 5.94 8.13
C ALA A 126 0.49 5.74 7.36
N THR A 127 0.98 6.80 6.70
CA THR A 127 2.27 6.79 5.99
C THR A 127 3.42 6.51 6.95
N VAL A 128 3.44 7.18 8.11
CA VAL A 128 4.46 6.94 9.14
C VAL A 128 4.41 5.49 9.62
N VAL A 129 3.23 4.99 9.98
CA VAL A 129 3.06 3.62 10.49
C VAL A 129 3.47 2.59 9.45
N ASN A 130 2.97 2.68 8.22
CA ASN A 130 3.31 1.74 7.14
C ASN A 130 4.81 1.74 6.82
N THR A 131 5.44 2.92 6.88
CA THR A 131 6.88 3.05 6.67
C THR A 131 7.67 2.35 7.77
N ILE A 132 7.31 2.55 9.04
CA ILE A 132 7.94 1.85 10.18
C ILE A 132 7.78 0.34 10.03
N VAL A 133 6.57 -0.12 9.70
CA VAL A 133 6.30 -1.53 9.47
C VAL A 133 7.18 -2.09 8.34
N MET A 134 7.36 -1.37 7.24
CA MET A 134 8.23 -1.80 6.14
C MET A 134 9.70 -1.87 6.55
N VAL A 135 10.19 -0.90 7.33
CA VAL A 135 11.58 -0.89 7.84
C VAL A 135 11.87 -2.17 8.65
N VAL A 136 10.89 -2.64 9.42
CA VAL A 136 11.03 -3.86 10.24
C VAL A 136 10.85 -5.12 9.40
N ILE A 137 9.80 -5.20 8.57
CA ILE A 137 9.42 -6.44 7.88
C ILE A 137 10.36 -6.75 6.71
N TYR A 138 10.76 -5.74 5.93
CA TYR A 138 11.58 -5.95 4.73
C TYR A 138 12.87 -6.76 4.99
N PRO A 139 13.73 -6.42 5.98
CA PRO A 139 14.94 -7.20 6.25
C PRO A 139 14.66 -8.61 6.78
N ILE A 140 13.57 -8.79 7.54
CA ILE A 140 13.16 -10.11 8.05
C ILE A 140 12.84 -11.01 6.86
N VAL A 141 11.99 -10.54 5.94
CA VAL A 141 11.57 -11.33 4.77
C VAL A 141 12.74 -11.61 3.84
N GLN A 142 13.62 -10.63 3.61
CA GLN A 142 14.88 -10.84 2.89
C GLN A 142 15.75 -11.95 3.52
N SER A 143 15.81 -12.01 4.85
CA SER A 143 16.57 -13.03 5.57
C SER A 143 15.95 -14.41 5.45
N VAL A 144 14.61 -14.49 5.53
CA VAL A 144 13.86 -15.75 5.34
C VAL A 144 14.06 -16.27 3.91
N LEU A 145 13.86 -15.43 2.90
CA LEU A 145 14.00 -15.81 1.50
C LEU A 145 15.41 -16.31 1.14
N LYS A 146 16.46 -15.79 1.80
CA LYS A 146 17.84 -16.28 1.63
C LYS A 146 18.06 -17.68 2.20
N ARG A 147 17.31 -18.05 3.25
CA ARG A 147 17.41 -19.35 3.93
C ARG A 147 16.50 -20.40 3.28
N THR A 148 15.43 -19.98 2.63
CA THR A 148 14.53 -20.89 1.91
C THR A 148 15.05 -21.14 0.50
N SER A 149 15.02 -22.39 0.04
CA SER A 149 15.45 -22.88 -1.28
C SER A 149 14.61 -22.38 -2.48
N ILE A 150 13.98 -21.21 -2.39
CA ILE A 150 13.21 -20.60 -3.50
C ILE A 150 14.14 -20.28 -4.69
N LYS A 151 15.46 -20.18 -4.44
CA LYS A 151 16.50 -20.09 -5.48
C LYS A 151 16.56 -21.31 -6.42
N ALA A 152 16.03 -22.48 -6.03
CA ALA A 152 16.14 -23.72 -6.80
C ALA A 152 15.07 -23.90 -7.90
N LYS A 153 14.12 -22.97 -8.05
CA LYS A 153 13.02 -23.07 -9.05
C LYS A 153 13.00 -21.95 -10.09
N LEU A 154 14.03 -21.10 -10.13
CA LEU A 154 14.08 -19.91 -10.97
C LEU A 154 15.41 -19.74 -11.74
N SER A 155 16.22 -20.82 -11.85
CA SER A 155 17.30 -20.91 -12.84
C SER A 155 16.79 -21.57 -14.11
#